data_AF-A0A060CEH3-F1
#
_entry.id   AF-A0A060CEH3-F1
#
_cell.length_a   1.000
_cell.length_b   1.000
_cell.length_c   1.000
_cell.angle_alpha   90.00
_cell.angle_beta   90.00
_cell.angle_gamma   90.00
#
_symmetry.space_group_name_H-M   'P 1'
#
loop_
_entity.id
_entity.type
_entity.pdbx_description
1 polymer ?
#
loop_
_entity_poly.entity_id
_entity_poly.type
_entity_poly.pdbx_seq_one_letter_code
_entity_poly.pdbx_strand_id
1 'polypeptide(L)'
;DLRNKLQPPVAIVGAREYIFSENSGVLGDVAAGKEQTFGTLFARTLSQIGGKLHYGHPDFINATFMTTRGGVSKAQKGLHLNEDIYAGMTAMCRGGRIKHSEYFQCGKGRDLGFGSILNFTTKIGAGMGEQMLSREYYYLGTQLPIDRFLSFFYAHAGFHINNLFIQLSL
;
A
#
# COMPACT_ATOMS: atom_id res chain seq x y z
N ASP A 1 -12.59 29.58 -20.35
CA ASP A 1 -11.17 29.16 -20.20
C ASP A 1 -11.12 27.75 -19.62
N LEU A 2 -11.10 26.73 -20.49
CA LEU A 2 -11.27 25.30 -20.13
C LEU A 2 -10.01 24.66 -19.51
N ARG A 3 -9.04 25.48 -19.10
CA ARG A 3 -7.71 25.05 -18.64
C ARG A 3 -7.63 24.72 -17.15
N ASN A 4 -8.67 24.99 -16.37
CA ASN A 4 -8.77 24.60 -14.96
C ASN A 4 -9.62 23.33 -14.77
N LYS A 5 -9.25 22.22 -15.42
CA LYS A 5 -9.57 20.91 -14.83
C LYS A 5 -8.74 20.81 -13.55
N LEU A 6 -9.32 21.23 -12.41
CA LEU A 6 -8.71 21.14 -11.10
C LEU A 6 -8.19 19.70 -10.91
N GLN A 7 -6.88 19.53 -10.94
CA GLN A 7 -6.27 18.24 -10.65
C GLN A 7 -6.73 17.80 -9.25
N PRO A 8 -7.00 16.50 -9.03
CA PRO A 8 -7.39 16.03 -7.71
C PRO A 8 -6.38 16.50 -6.64
N PRO A 9 -6.83 16.90 -5.44
CA PRO A 9 -5.95 17.34 -4.37
C PRO A 9 -5.00 16.21 -3.95
N VAL A 10 -3.75 16.54 -3.59
CA VAL A 10 -2.81 15.54 -3.08
C VAL A 10 -3.13 15.24 -1.62
N ALA A 11 -3.52 14.00 -1.36
CA ALA A 11 -3.78 13.50 -0.02
C ALA A 11 -2.51 12.90 0.61
N ILE A 12 -1.70 12.20 -0.19
CA ILE A 12 -0.49 11.51 0.28
C ILE A 12 0.63 11.70 -0.75
N VAL A 13 1.84 11.96 -0.28
CA VAL A 13 3.08 11.97 -1.10
C VAL A 13 4.03 10.94 -0.53
N GLY A 14 4.29 9.88 -1.29
CA GLY A 14 5.31 8.92 -0.91
C GLY A 14 6.68 9.21 -1.47
N ALA A 15 7.68 8.74 -0.75
CA ALA A 15 9.09 8.85 -1.08
C ALA A 15 9.66 7.48 -1.49
N ARG A 16 10.90 7.46 -2.00
CA ARG A 16 11.64 6.21 -2.11
C ARG A 16 11.98 5.67 -0.73
N GLU A 17 12.06 4.35 -0.62
CA GLU A 17 12.47 3.67 0.60
C GLU A 17 13.78 2.90 0.35
N TYR A 18 14.70 3.00 1.31
CA TYR A 18 15.88 2.16 1.38
C TYR A 18 15.78 1.27 2.60
N ILE A 19 15.60 -0.03 2.37
CA ILE A 19 15.57 -1.03 3.43
C ILE A 19 17.00 -1.43 3.74
N PHE A 20 17.39 -1.31 5.00
CA PHE A 20 18.67 -1.78 5.48
C PHE A 20 18.45 -2.67 6.72
N SER A 21 19.35 -3.62 6.90
CA SER A 21 19.34 -4.58 8.01
C SER A 21 20.79 -4.91 8.37
N GLU A 22 20.99 -5.38 9.60
CA GLU A 22 22.22 -6.11 9.95
C GLU A 22 22.29 -7.43 9.15
N ASN A 23 23.46 -8.07 9.13
CA ASN A 23 23.70 -9.28 8.32
C ASN A 23 22.84 -10.46 8.81
N SER A 24 21.64 -10.62 8.23
CA SER A 24 20.64 -11.64 8.59
C SER A 24 20.63 -12.86 7.64
N GLY A 25 21.61 -12.93 6.72
CA GLY A 25 21.74 -13.99 5.72
C GLY A 25 20.77 -13.86 4.52
N VAL A 26 20.84 -14.84 3.62
CA VAL A 26 20.17 -14.80 2.29
C VAL A 26 18.65 -14.59 2.38
N LEU A 27 17.99 -15.20 3.37
CA LEU A 27 16.56 -15.01 3.56
C LEU A 27 16.22 -13.55 3.90
N GLY A 28 17.03 -12.92 4.74
CA GLY A 28 16.90 -11.51 5.08
C GLY A 28 17.13 -10.62 3.86
N ASP A 29 18.15 -10.89 3.05
CA ASP A 29 18.44 -10.14 1.83
C ASP A 29 17.27 -10.20 0.82
N VAL A 30 16.68 -11.39 0.64
CA VAL A 30 15.49 -11.57 -0.20
C VAL A 30 14.29 -10.81 0.35
N ALA A 31 14.07 -10.84 1.67
CA ALA A 31 12.98 -10.11 2.31
C ALA A 31 13.17 -8.58 2.19
N ALA A 32 14.39 -8.07 2.37
CA ALA A 32 14.73 -6.66 2.17
C ALA A 32 14.45 -6.23 0.72
N GLY A 33 14.92 -7.03 -0.25
CA GLY A 33 14.73 -6.77 -1.67
C GLY A 33 13.24 -6.77 -2.07
N LYS A 34 12.45 -7.68 -1.50
CA LYS A 34 10.99 -7.71 -1.68
C LYS A 34 10.33 -6.44 -1.14
N GLU A 35 10.67 -6.01 0.07
CA GLU A 35 10.10 -4.81 0.67
C GLU A 35 10.51 -3.54 -0.11
N GLN A 36 11.78 -3.42 -0.50
CA GLN A 36 12.26 -2.29 -1.30
C GLN A 36 11.56 -2.21 -2.67
N THR A 37 11.38 -3.36 -3.34
CA THR A 37 10.67 -3.45 -4.62
C THR A 37 9.23 -2.98 -4.47
N PHE A 38 8.55 -3.46 -3.43
CA PHE A 38 7.17 -3.08 -3.14
C PHE A 38 7.04 -1.61 -2.76
N GLY A 39 7.95 -1.08 -1.93
CA GLY A 39 7.87 0.30 -1.45
C GLY A 39 8.33 1.37 -2.41
N THR A 40 9.21 1.02 -3.35
CA THR A 40 9.76 1.99 -4.29
C THR A 40 9.28 1.74 -5.72
N LEU A 41 9.60 0.58 -6.29
CA LEU A 41 9.37 0.32 -7.72
C LEU A 41 7.88 0.18 -8.02
N PHE A 42 7.17 -0.60 -7.21
CA PHE A 42 5.74 -0.83 -7.36
C PHE A 42 4.93 0.45 -7.11
N ALA A 43 5.23 1.17 -6.02
CA ALA A 43 4.63 2.46 -5.72
C ALA A 43 4.84 3.50 -6.84
N ARG A 44 6.04 3.56 -7.42
CA ARG A 44 6.36 4.44 -8.54
C ARG A 44 5.44 4.17 -9.74
N THR A 45 5.36 2.91 -10.17
CA THR A 45 4.56 2.52 -11.34
C THR A 45 3.07 2.76 -11.10
N LEU A 46 2.56 2.33 -9.94
CA LEU A 46 1.15 2.55 -9.60
C LEU A 46 0.79 4.04 -9.50
N SER A 47 1.72 4.89 -9.09
CA SER A 47 1.47 6.34 -9.00
C SER A 47 1.27 6.98 -10.36
N GLN A 48 1.85 6.43 -11.44
CA GLN A 48 1.69 6.97 -12.79
C GLN A 48 0.29 6.71 -13.36
N ILE A 49 -0.26 5.53 -13.08
CA ILE A 49 -1.61 5.14 -13.52
C ILE A 49 -2.71 5.58 -12.54
N GLY A 50 -2.33 6.13 -11.38
CA GLY A 50 -3.25 6.55 -10.33
C GLY A 50 -3.86 5.40 -9.53
N GLY A 51 -3.19 4.24 -9.50
CA GLY A 51 -3.57 3.06 -8.71
C GLY A 51 -2.78 2.90 -7.40
N LYS A 52 -1.90 3.85 -7.07
CA LYS A 52 -1.09 3.80 -5.84
C LYS A 52 -1.99 3.98 -4.61
N LEU A 53 -1.80 3.12 -3.62
CA LEU A 53 -2.31 3.29 -2.26
C LEU A 53 -1.14 3.53 -1.30
N HIS A 54 -1.48 3.78 -0.04
CA HIS A 54 -0.52 3.90 1.04
C HIS A 54 -0.31 2.53 1.68
N TYR A 55 0.93 2.03 1.70
CA TYR A 55 1.22 0.65 2.10
C TYR A 55 2.22 0.56 3.26
N GLY A 56 2.19 1.54 4.18
CA GLY A 56 3.08 1.60 5.34
C GLY A 56 4.49 2.07 5.02
N HIS A 57 4.64 2.75 3.88
CA HIS A 57 5.84 3.50 3.49
C HIS A 57 5.91 4.81 4.26
N PRO A 58 7.10 5.40 4.44
CA PRO A 58 7.25 6.73 5.04
C PRO A 58 6.72 7.81 4.08
N ASP A 59 5.41 7.85 3.93
CA ASP A 59 4.69 8.80 3.11
C ASP A 59 4.27 10.00 3.95
N PHE A 60 4.30 11.17 3.33
CA PHE A 60 3.77 12.39 3.90
C PHE A 60 2.27 12.46 3.68
N ILE A 61 1.53 12.54 4.78
CA ILE A 61 0.06 12.63 4.77
C ILE A 61 -0.36 14.09 4.90
N ASN A 62 -1.25 14.55 4.00
CA ASN A 62 -1.87 15.86 4.09
C ASN A 62 -2.91 15.85 5.22
N ALA A 63 -2.51 16.30 6.41
CA ALA A 63 -3.37 16.34 7.60
C ALA A 63 -4.69 17.09 7.34
N THR A 64 -4.65 18.25 6.69
CA THR A 64 -5.87 19.01 6.37
C THR A 64 -6.81 18.19 5.50
N PHE A 65 -6.30 17.50 4.48
CA PHE A 65 -7.13 16.63 3.64
C PHE A 65 -7.72 15.48 4.46
N MET A 66 -6.89 14.77 5.23
CA MET A 66 -7.34 13.59 5.99
C MET A 66 -8.29 13.94 7.13
N THR A 67 -8.14 15.09 7.79
CA THR A 67 -9.03 15.49 8.88
C THR A 67 -10.36 16.04 8.35
N THR A 68 -10.33 16.91 7.34
CA THR A 68 -11.55 17.55 6.81
C THR A 68 -12.37 16.63 5.92
N ARG A 69 -11.71 15.66 5.29
CA ARG A 69 -12.31 14.63 4.46
C ARG A 69 -12.00 13.27 5.06
N GLY A 70 -11.91 13.16 6.37
CA GLY A 70 -11.77 11.88 7.07
C GLY A 70 -13.10 11.19 7.33
N GLY A 71 -13.07 9.87 7.51
CA GLY A 71 -14.19 9.11 8.09
C GLY A 71 -14.03 8.94 9.59
N VAL A 72 -14.93 8.18 10.20
CA VAL A 72 -14.75 7.74 11.59
C VAL A 72 -13.47 6.90 11.68
N SER A 73 -12.60 7.23 12.64
CA SER A 73 -11.36 6.49 12.86
C SER A 73 -11.68 5.04 13.19
N LYS A 74 -11.01 4.10 12.51
CA LYS A 74 -11.20 2.67 12.70
C LYS A 74 -10.24 2.12 13.79
N ALA A 75 -10.13 2.84 14.91
CA ALA A 75 -9.15 2.62 15.97
C ALA A 75 -9.53 1.48 16.93
N GLN A 76 -9.72 0.27 16.41
CA GLN A 76 -9.96 -0.91 17.22
C GLN A 76 -8.68 -1.75 17.33
N LYS A 77 -8.29 -2.06 18.57
CA LYS A 77 -7.09 -2.87 18.83
C LYS A 77 -7.24 -4.25 18.18
N GLY A 78 -6.29 -4.60 17.32
CA GLY A 78 -6.24 -5.90 16.66
C GLY A 78 -7.18 -6.07 15.46
N LEU A 79 -7.89 -5.01 15.05
CA LEU A 79 -8.69 -4.97 13.83
C LEU A 79 -8.17 -3.86 12.92
N HIS A 80 -8.29 -4.01 11.60
CA HIS A 80 -7.68 -3.11 10.61
C HIS A 80 -6.16 -3.13 10.70
N LEU A 81 -5.58 -4.33 10.71
CA LEU A 81 -4.13 -4.56 10.74
C LEU A 81 -3.39 -3.76 9.66
N ASN A 82 -4.05 -3.51 8.53
CA ASN A 82 -3.54 -2.75 7.38
C ASN A 82 -4.11 -1.32 7.35
N GLU A 83 -4.07 -0.63 8.50
CA GLU A 83 -4.53 0.76 8.67
C GLU A 83 -4.00 1.72 7.59
N ASP A 84 -2.75 1.56 7.19
CA ASP A 84 -2.11 2.36 6.13
C ASP A 84 -2.87 2.24 4.80
N ILE A 85 -3.28 1.01 4.45
CA ILE A 85 -4.01 0.75 3.20
C ILE A 85 -5.41 1.33 3.28
N TYR A 86 -6.07 1.23 4.44
CA TYR A 86 -7.36 1.90 4.65
C TYR A 86 -7.25 3.42 4.50
N ALA A 87 -6.18 4.04 4.98
CA ALA A 87 -5.93 5.46 4.76
C ALA A 87 -5.78 5.76 3.27
N GLY A 88 -5.05 4.93 2.54
CA GLY A 88 -4.91 5.02 1.08
C GLY A 88 -6.25 4.89 0.33
N MET A 89 -7.04 3.86 0.65
CA MET A 89 -8.34 3.64 0.02
C MET A 89 -9.32 4.79 0.31
N THR A 90 -9.35 5.24 1.57
CA THR A 90 -10.19 6.39 1.98
C THR A 90 -9.80 7.66 1.24
N ALA A 91 -8.50 7.91 1.08
CA ALA A 91 -8.01 9.05 0.32
C ALA A 91 -8.51 9.01 -1.12
N MET A 92 -8.35 7.87 -1.80
CA MET A 92 -8.79 7.66 -3.19
C MET A 92 -10.31 7.81 -3.34
N CYS A 93 -11.11 7.14 -2.50
CA CYS A 93 -12.57 7.21 -2.54
C CYS A 93 -13.11 8.64 -2.33
N ARG A 94 -12.34 9.53 -1.71
CA ARG A 94 -12.74 10.93 -1.44
C ARG A 94 -12.15 11.93 -2.43
N GLY A 95 -11.77 11.45 -3.62
CA GLY A 95 -11.21 12.27 -4.69
C GLY A 95 -9.76 12.71 -4.41
N GLY A 96 -9.09 12.03 -3.48
CA GLY A 96 -7.70 12.27 -3.14
C GLY A 96 -6.72 11.60 -4.10
N ARG A 97 -5.67 12.35 -4.35
CA ARG A 97 -4.35 12.05 -4.91
C ARG A 97 -3.35 11.26 -4.09
N ILE A 98 -2.84 10.10 -4.53
CA ILE A 98 -1.61 9.54 -3.95
C ILE A 98 -0.47 9.66 -4.94
N LYS A 99 0.56 10.44 -4.60
CA LYS A 99 1.76 10.67 -5.43
C LYS A 99 2.93 9.84 -4.96
N HIS A 100 3.86 9.63 -5.88
CA HIS A 100 5.22 9.19 -5.62
C HIS A 100 6.20 10.27 -6.03
N SER A 101 7.21 10.54 -5.19
CA SER A 101 8.26 11.52 -5.41
C SER A 101 9.63 10.87 -5.21
N GLU A 102 10.53 11.09 -6.16
CA GLU A 102 11.89 10.53 -6.13
C GLU A 102 12.89 11.44 -5.37
N TYR A 103 12.47 12.67 -5.07
CA TYR A 103 13.32 13.72 -4.51
C TYR A 103 13.84 13.37 -3.11
N PHE A 104 13.03 12.69 -2.30
CA PHE A 104 13.42 12.20 -0.98
C PHE A 104 13.55 10.68 -0.96
N GLN A 105 14.48 10.20 -0.14
CA GLN A 105 14.64 8.78 0.16
C GLN A 105 14.68 8.60 1.68
N CYS A 106 13.83 7.71 2.18
CA CYS A 106 13.73 7.38 3.59
C CYS A 106 14.43 6.05 3.86
N GLY A 107 15.37 6.04 4.79
CA GLY A 107 15.98 4.81 5.29
C GLY A 107 15.06 4.15 6.31
N LYS A 108 14.87 2.84 6.20
CA LYS A 108 14.11 2.04 7.17
C LYS A 108 14.92 0.82 7.60
N GLY A 109 15.29 0.82 8.87
CA GLY A 109 15.91 -0.32 9.52
C GLY A 109 14.87 -1.42 9.73
N ARG A 110 15.19 -2.64 9.32
CA ARG A 110 14.37 -3.83 9.55
C ARG A 110 15.18 -4.88 10.28
N ASP A 111 14.57 -5.52 11.27
CA ASP A 111 15.02 -6.83 11.73
C ASP A 111 14.46 -7.88 10.77
N LEU A 112 15.36 -8.55 10.05
CA LEU A 112 15.03 -9.53 9.01
C LEU A 112 15.36 -10.95 9.44
N GLY A 113 15.28 -11.25 10.74
CA GLY A 113 15.24 -12.62 11.24
C GLY A 113 13.98 -13.37 10.77
N PHE A 114 14.06 -14.70 10.72
CA PHE A 114 12.95 -15.57 10.26
C PHE A 114 11.63 -15.28 10.99
N GLY A 115 11.66 -15.13 12.32
CA GLY A 115 10.46 -14.83 13.11
C GLY A 115 9.81 -13.49 12.73
N SER A 116 10.63 -12.46 12.48
CA SER A 116 10.18 -11.13 12.06
C SER A 116 9.59 -11.16 10.65
N ILE A 117 10.20 -11.91 9.72
CA ILE A 117 9.68 -12.15 8.37
C ILE A 117 8.34 -12.92 8.40
N LEU A 118 8.25 -13.95 9.25
CA LEU A 118 7.04 -14.74 9.42
C LEU A 118 5.90 -13.88 9.96
N ASN A 119 6.14 -13.11 11.02
CA ASN A 119 5.15 -12.20 11.58
C ASN A 119 4.69 -11.14 10.57
N PHE A 120 5.61 -10.60 9.78
CA PHE A 120 5.27 -9.66 8.70
C PHE A 120 4.37 -10.30 7.65
N THR A 121 4.69 -11.52 7.21
CA THR A 121 3.90 -12.24 6.22
C THR A 121 2.51 -12.59 6.76
N THR A 122 2.42 -13.03 8.01
CA THR A 122 1.15 -13.30 8.70
C THR A 122 0.30 -12.03 8.81
N LYS A 123 0.90 -10.88 9.14
CA LYS A 123 0.20 -9.59 9.21
C LYS A 123 -0.41 -9.22 7.86
N ILE A 124 0.34 -9.35 6.77
CA ILE A 124 -0.17 -9.07 5.41
C ILE A 124 -1.34 -9.99 5.07
N GLY A 125 -1.22 -11.30 5.32
CA GLY A 125 -2.27 -12.27 5.03
C GLY A 125 -3.55 -12.01 5.83
N ALA A 126 -3.44 -11.84 7.15
CA ALA A 126 -4.58 -11.54 8.01
C ALA A 126 -5.26 -10.22 7.63
N GLY A 127 -4.46 -9.17 7.41
CA GLY A 127 -4.97 -7.87 7.00
C GLY A 127 -5.59 -7.85 5.61
N MET A 128 -5.19 -8.74 4.70
CA MET A 128 -5.89 -8.91 3.42
C MET A 128 -7.30 -9.48 3.64
N GLY A 129 -7.46 -10.47 4.52
CA GLY A 129 -8.77 -11.00 4.88
C GLY A 129 -9.71 -9.92 5.41
N GLU A 130 -9.22 -9.04 6.29
CA GLU A 130 -9.98 -7.90 6.80
C GLU A 130 -10.33 -6.88 5.70
N GLN A 131 -9.40 -6.60 4.79
CA GLN A 131 -9.62 -5.67 3.68
C GLN A 131 -10.70 -6.16 2.74
N MET A 132 -10.72 -7.45 2.37
CA MET A 132 -11.73 -8.01 1.46
C MET A 132 -13.17 -7.83 1.99
N LEU A 133 -13.35 -7.83 3.30
CA LEU A 133 -14.64 -7.63 3.95
C LEU A 133 -15.02 -6.15 4.12
N SER A 134 -14.11 -5.24 3.78
CA SER A 134 -14.32 -3.82 4.03
C SER A 134 -15.12 -3.12 2.93
N ARG A 135 -15.88 -2.11 3.35
CA ARG A 135 -16.65 -1.24 2.46
C ARG A 135 -15.76 -0.52 1.44
N GLU A 136 -14.59 -0.04 1.88
CA GLU A 136 -13.66 0.67 1.01
C GLU A 136 -13.17 -0.23 -0.14
N TYR A 137 -12.88 -1.49 0.18
CA TYR A 137 -12.49 -2.50 -0.81
C TYR A 137 -13.62 -2.80 -1.80
N TYR A 138 -14.87 -2.91 -1.32
CA TYR A 138 -16.04 -3.06 -2.18
C TYR A 138 -16.20 -1.89 -3.17
N TYR A 139 -16.06 -0.64 -2.71
CA TYR A 139 -16.18 0.52 -3.61
C TYR A 139 -15.06 0.58 -4.64
N LEU A 140 -13.81 0.37 -4.24
CA LEU A 140 -12.70 0.34 -5.20
C LEU A 140 -12.82 -0.82 -6.18
N GLY A 141 -13.27 -1.99 -5.71
CA GLY A 141 -13.49 -3.16 -6.55
C GLY A 141 -14.61 -3.00 -7.58
N THR A 142 -15.54 -2.06 -7.38
CA THR A 142 -16.71 -1.87 -8.26
C THR A 142 -16.68 -0.58 -9.07
N GLN A 143 -15.90 0.42 -8.66
CA GLN A 143 -15.94 1.77 -9.25
C GLN A 143 -14.64 2.17 -9.98
N LEU A 144 -13.56 1.39 -9.87
CA LEU A 144 -12.31 1.69 -10.57
C LEU A 144 -12.43 1.39 -12.07
N PRO A 145 -11.82 2.23 -12.93
CA PRO A 145 -11.65 1.90 -14.34
C PRO A 145 -10.74 0.66 -14.49
N ILE A 146 -10.87 -0.06 -15.60
CA ILE A 146 -10.29 -1.40 -15.80
C ILE A 146 -8.78 -1.46 -15.55
N ASP A 147 -8.03 -0.44 -15.99
CA ASP A 147 -6.58 -0.33 -15.81
C ASP A 147 -6.17 -0.27 -14.33
N ARG A 148 -6.89 0.53 -13.54
CA ARG A 148 -6.66 0.64 -12.10
C ARG A 148 -7.23 -0.54 -11.33
N PHE A 149 -8.35 -1.08 -11.79
CA PHE A 149 -8.98 -2.26 -11.19
C PHE A 149 -8.06 -3.48 -11.29
N LEU A 150 -7.49 -3.77 -12.46
CA LEU A 150 -6.55 -4.89 -12.64
C LEU A 150 -5.31 -4.74 -11.75
N SER A 151 -4.79 -3.51 -11.67
CA SER A 151 -3.67 -3.17 -10.79
C SER A 151 -4.02 -3.37 -9.31
N PHE A 152 -5.20 -2.91 -8.89
CA PHE A 152 -5.73 -3.08 -7.54
C PHE A 152 -5.95 -4.55 -7.20
N PHE A 153 -6.57 -5.31 -8.10
CA PHE A 153 -6.79 -6.75 -7.94
C PHE A 153 -5.48 -7.50 -7.75
N TYR A 154 -4.50 -7.31 -8.63
CA TYR A 154 -3.22 -8.00 -8.56
C TYR A 154 -2.42 -7.60 -7.31
N ALA A 155 -2.48 -6.33 -6.92
CA ALA A 155 -1.83 -5.83 -5.71
C ALA A 155 -2.42 -6.41 -4.40
N HIS A 156 -3.66 -6.87 -4.43
CA HIS A 156 -4.44 -7.30 -3.27
C HIS A 156 -4.82 -8.78 -3.40
N ALA A 157 -6.10 -9.13 -3.52
CA ALA A 157 -6.56 -10.52 -3.50
C ALA A 157 -5.89 -11.42 -4.56
N GLY A 158 -5.59 -10.87 -5.74
CA GLY A 158 -4.93 -11.58 -6.82
C GLY A 158 -3.53 -12.08 -6.46
N PHE A 159 -2.76 -11.31 -5.68
CA PHE A 159 -1.44 -11.74 -5.19
C PHE A 159 -1.53 -13.01 -4.35
N HIS A 160 -2.51 -13.07 -3.44
CA HIS A 160 -2.71 -14.23 -2.56
C HIS A 160 -3.22 -15.46 -3.33
N ILE A 161 -4.15 -15.26 -4.26
CA ILE A 161 -4.66 -16.33 -5.13
C ILE A 161 -3.53 -16.91 -5.99
N ASN A 162 -2.68 -16.04 -6.56
CA ASN A 162 -1.54 -16.48 -7.36
C ASN A 162 -0.55 -17.30 -6.51
N ASN A 163 -0.21 -16.84 -5.31
CA ASN A 163 0.68 -17.58 -4.42
C ASN A 163 0.10 -18.94 -4.02
N LEU A 164 -1.22 -19.04 -3.81
CA LEU A 164 -1.88 -20.32 -3.55
C LEU A 164 -1.71 -21.27 -4.74
N PHE A 165 -1.91 -20.81 -5.97
CA PHE A 165 -1.72 -21.65 -7.16
C PHE A 165 -0.27 -22.12 -7.32
N ILE A 166 0.71 -21.24 -7.08
CA ILE A 166 2.13 -21.60 -7.13
C ILE A 166 2.43 -22.69 -6.09
N GLN A 167 1.93 -22.53 -4.86
CA GLN A 167 2.12 -23.52 -3.79
C GLN A 167 1.47 -24.86 -4.10
N LEU A 168 0.31 -24.87 -4.76
CA LEU A 168 -0.40 -26.10 -5.17
C LEU A 168 0.19 -26.74 -6.43
N SER A 169 1.01 -26.01 -7.20
CA SER A 169 1.65 -26.50 -8.42
C SER A 169 2.98 -27.22 -8.18
N LEU A 170 3.50 -27.15 -6.95
CA LEU A 170 4.67 -27.88 -6.47
C LEU A 170 4.25 -29.18 -5.79
#